data_AF-A0A969MV30-F1
#
_entry.id   AF-A0A969MV30-F1
#
_cell.length_a   1.000
_cell.length_b   1.000
_cell.length_c   1.000
_cell.angle_alpha   90.00
_cell.angle_beta   90.00
_cell.angle_gamma   90.00
#
_symmetry.space_group_name_H-M   'P 1'
#
loop_
_entity.id
_entity.type
_entity.pdbx_description
1 polymer ?
#
loop_
_entity_poly.entity_id
_entity_poly.type
_entity_poly.pdbx_seq_one_letter_code
_entity_poly.pdbx_strand_id
1 'polypeptide(L)'
;MSESSTALNSSPLPEAPGDRFYRTVWRWHFYAGLFVIPFMLILAITGIIYLFKPQLDAAMYRNWMFVQPGAATLPYTEQVQAAQQVYPDAAISKFTPNVAANRSAEIGVTTADERNLVVFVDPYTGQVLGSQDEDKNFQAIARTIHGNLMIGIGGDYLVELAACWGLVLLISGLYLWLPRRRFSLFGTLIPRLWSKNKRIFWRDLHAVPGFYGVLLVGFLILTGLPWSAFWGDTFAQVWGRFPAQMWDDAKFSTSPGLRKF
;
A
#
# COMPACT_ATOMS: atom_id res chain seq x y z
N MET A 1 39.96 -48.56 49.30
CA MET A 1 38.57 -48.53 48.79
C MET A 1 38.49 -47.39 47.79
N SER A 2 38.42 -47.72 46.51
CA SER A 2 38.36 -46.75 45.40
C SER A 2 36.90 -46.65 44.96
N GLU A 3 36.25 -45.52 45.22
CA GLU A 3 34.92 -45.24 44.67
C GLU A 3 35.08 -44.83 43.21
N SER A 4 34.72 -45.74 42.31
CA SER A 4 34.62 -45.47 40.88
C SER A 4 33.36 -44.66 40.62
N SER A 5 33.52 -43.37 40.36
CA SER A 5 32.46 -42.49 39.85
C SER A 5 32.13 -42.86 38.41
N THR A 6 31.10 -43.67 38.21
CA THR A 6 30.57 -44.00 36.89
C THR A 6 29.68 -42.85 36.43
N ALA A 7 30.27 -41.87 35.75
CA ALA A 7 29.53 -40.86 35.02
C ALA A 7 28.74 -41.55 33.89
N LEU A 8 27.41 -41.67 34.05
CA LEU A 8 26.52 -42.13 33.00
C LEU A 8 26.55 -41.11 31.85
N ASN A 9 27.27 -41.46 30.78
CA ASN A 9 27.31 -40.73 29.53
C ASN A 9 25.91 -40.81 28.87
N SER A 10 25.06 -39.83 29.14
CA SER A 10 23.74 -39.72 28.52
C SER A 10 23.86 -39.06 27.15
N SER A 11 24.19 -39.87 26.14
CA SER A 11 24.06 -39.46 24.74
C SER A 11 22.63 -38.93 24.51
N PRO A 12 22.46 -37.70 23.98
CA PRO A 12 21.13 -37.13 23.78
C PRO A 12 20.34 -38.01 22.80
N LEU A 13 19.11 -38.37 23.19
CA LEU A 13 18.21 -39.17 22.37
C LEU A 13 18.01 -38.52 20.98
N PRO A 14 17.94 -39.31 19.90
CA PRO A 14 17.75 -38.77 18.55
C PRO A 14 16.43 -37.97 18.47
N GLU A 15 16.51 -36.71 18.03
CA GLU A 15 15.33 -35.86 17.86
C GLU A 15 14.33 -36.48 16.87
N ALA A 16 13.05 -36.44 17.22
CA ALA A 16 11.97 -36.85 16.33
C ALA A 16 12.03 -36.04 15.02
N PRO A 17 11.80 -36.65 13.84
CA PRO A 17 11.91 -35.98 12.54
C PRO A 17 11.14 -34.66 12.42
N GLY A 18 9.98 -34.55 13.10
CA GLY A 18 9.17 -33.33 13.11
C GLY A 18 9.83 -32.13 13.79
N ASP A 19 10.72 -32.34 14.76
CA ASP A 19 11.40 -31.23 15.46
C ASP A 19 12.53 -30.63 14.63
N ARG A 20 13.20 -31.46 13.82
CA ARG A 20 14.23 -30.99 12.87
C ARG A 20 13.64 -30.11 11.78
N PHE A 21 12.53 -30.53 11.16
CA PHE A 21 11.88 -29.73 10.12
C PHE A 21 11.39 -28.39 10.65
N TYR A 22 10.75 -28.36 11.83
CA TYR A 22 10.30 -27.12 12.47
C TYR A 22 11.46 -26.14 12.74
N ARG A 23 12.58 -26.63 13.27
CA ARG A 23 13.79 -25.80 13.48
C ARG A 23 14.31 -25.22 12.16
N THR A 24 14.27 -25.99 11.08
CA THR A 24 14.67 -25.54 9.74
C THR A 24 13.75 -24.44 9.23
N VAL A 25 12.43 -24.65 9.28
CA VAL A 25 11.44 -23.62 8.87
C VAL A 25 11.61 -22.36 9.70
N TRP A 26 11.82 -22.48 11.01
CA TRP A 26 12.04 -21.33 11.89
C TRP A 26 13.29 -20.53 11.50
N ARG A 27 14.41 -21.21 11.19
CA ARG A 27 15.65 -20.55 10.73
C ARG A 27 15.42 -19.81 9.42
N TRP A 28 14.79 -20.46 8.44
CA TRP A 28 14.50 -19.84 7.15
C TRP A 28 13.54 -18.66 7.27
N HIS A 29 12.46 -18.80 8.03
CA HIS A 29 11.53 -17.71 8.30
C HIS A 29 12.24 -16.51 8.95
N PHE A 30 13.11 -16.76 9.93
CA PHE A 30 13.87 -15.70 10.60
C PHE A 30 14.83 -14.97 9.64
N TYR A 31 15.65 -15.70 8.88
CA TYR A 31 16.62 -15.08 7.97
C TYR A 31 15.96 -14.39 6.77
N ALA A 32 14.95 -15.01 6.18
CA ALA A 32 14.17 -14.36 5.13
C ALA A 32 13.44 -13.13 5.67
N GLY A 33 12.87 -13.21 6.88
CA GLY A 33 12.26 -12.07 7.56
C GLY A 33 13.25 -10.92 7.79
N LEU A 34 14.48 -11.21 8.21
CA LEU A 34 15.53 -10.21 8.41
C LEU A 34 15.91 -9.49 7.11
N PHE A 35 15.88 -10.18 5.97
CA PHE A 35 16.15 -9.57 4.67
C PHE A 35 14.97 -8.74 4.14
N VAL A 36 13.74 -9.22 4.36
CA VAL A 36 12.51 -8.61 3.82
C VAL A 36 12.00 -7.44 4.67
N ILE A 37 12.28 -7.44 5.98
CA ILE A 37 11.74 -6.45 6.91
C ILE A 37 12.04 -4.98 6.55
N PRO A 38 13.23 -4.58 6.04
CA PRO A 38 13.47 -3.18 5.68
C PRO A 38 12.52 -2.71 4.58
N PHE A 39 12.30 -3.54 3.56
CA PHE A 39 11.36 -3.27 2.48
C PHE A 39 9.93 -3.19 3.02
N MET A 40 9.50 -4.17 3.82
CA MET A 40 8.16 -4.17 4.41
C MET A 40 7.89 -2.96 5.31
N LEU A 41 8.90 -2.47 6.04
CA LEU A 41 8.77 -1.24 6.83
C LEU A 41 8.60 -0.01 5.94
N ILE A 42 9.40 0.11 4.87
CA ILE A 42 9.26 1.21 3.90
C ILE A 42 7.88 1.18 3.26
N LEU A 43 7.42 0.00 2.80
CA LEU A 43 6.11 -0.19 2.18
C LEU A 43 4.97 0.12 3.16
N ALA A 44 5.09 -0.31 4.42
CA ALA A 44 4.09 -0.01 5.45
C ALA A 44 4.01 1.50 5.75
N ILE A 45 5.16 2.17 5.92
CA ILE A 45 5.20 3.61 6.22
C ILE A 45 4.63 4.42 5.04
N THR A 46 5.07 4.13 3.82
CA THR A 46 4.56 4.80 2.62
C THR A 46 3.08 4.48 2.37
N GLY A 47 2.64 3.24 2.61
CA GLY A 47 1.24 2.85 2.53
C GLY A 47 0.35 3.58 3.55
N ILE A 48 0.85 3.83 4.76
CA ILE A 48 0.15 4.67 5.76
C ILE A 48 0.05 6.12 5.26
N ILE A 49 1.12 6.68 4.69
CA ILE A 49 1.08 8.03 4.10
C ILE A 49 -0.01 8.14 3.03
N TYR A 50 -0.14 7.10 2.18
CA TYR A 50 -1.19 6.98 1.18
C TYR A 50 -2.59 6.96 1.76
N LEU A 51 -2.80 6.12 2.78
CA LEU A 51 -4.09 5.94 3.41
C LEU A 51 -4.63 7.27 3.97
N PHE A 52 -3.73 8.13 4.45
CA PHE A 52 -4.08 9.44 5.01
C PHE A 52 -3.91 10.60 4.02
N LYS A 53 -3.83 10.34 2.71
CA LYS A 53 -3.69 11.38 1.69
C LYS A 53 -4.71 12.53 1.84
N PRO A 54 -6.03 12.29 1.92
CA PRO A 54 -7.00 13.38 2.02
C PRO A 54 -6.79 14.27 3.26
N GLN A 55 -6.41 13.67 4.39
CA GLN A 55 -6.18 14.36 5.65
C GLN A 55 -4.87 15.16 5.61
N LEU A 56 -3.81 14.57 5.04
CA LEU A 56 -2.52 15.23 4.89
C LEU A 56 -2.60 16.40 3.91
N ASP A 57 -3.25 16.22 2.76
CA ASP A 57 -3.40 17.29 1.77
C ASP A 57 -4.26 18.42 2.33
N ALA A 58 -5.35 18.11 3.03
CA ALA A 58 -6.19 19.11 3.69
C ALA A 58 -5.43 19.91 4.77
N ALA A 59 -4.47 19.28 5.47
CA ALA A 59 -3.64 19.95 6.46
C ALA A 59 -2.53 20.82 5.81
N MET A 60 -1.86 20.30 4.79
CA MET A 60 -0.72 20.95 4.13
C MET A 60 -1.15 22.07 3.17
N TYR A 61 -2.22 21.86 2.42
CA TYR A 61 -2.70 22.76 1.37
C TYR A 61 -4.02 23.42 1.74
N ARG A 62 -4.22 23.66 3.03
CA ARG A 62 -5.49 24.19 3.57
C ARG A 62 -5.94 25.47 2.86
N ASN A 63 -5.01 26.36 2.56
CA ASN A 63 -5.29 27.66 1.94
C ASN A 63 -5.71 27.55 0.47
N TRP A 64 -5.43 26.43 -0.19
CA TRP A 64 -5.83 26.18 -1.58
C TRP A 64 -7.09 25.31 -1.64
N MET A 65 -7.19 24.33 -0.74
CA MET A 65 -8.28 23.36 -0.72
C MET A 65 -9.57 23.87 -0.09
N PHE A 66 -9.51 24.86 0.80
CA PHE A 66 -10.67 25.36 1.52
C PHE A 66 -10.99 26.80 1.17
N VAL A 67 -12.27 27.06 0.95
CA VAL A 67 -12.82 28.39 0.62
C VAL A 67 -13.98 28.71 1.55
N GLN A 68 -14.33 29.99 1.64
CA GLN A 68 -15.55 30.40 2.32
C GLN A 68 -16.75 30.18 1.38
N PRO A 69 -17.81 29.47 1.82
CA PRO A 69 -18.99 29.27 0.99
C PRO A 69 -19.63 30.60 0.58
N GLY A 70 -19.78 30.81 -0.73
CA GLY A 70 -20.53 31.92 -1.29
C GLY A 70 -22.01 31.59 -1.55
N ALA A 71 -22.76 32.57 -2.04
CA ALA A 71 -24.19 32.43 -2.30
C ALA A 71 -24.52 31.49 -3.48
N ALA A 72 -23.71 31.50 -4.55
CA ALA A 72 -23.89 30.66 -5.72
C ALA A 72 -22.54 30.30 -6.35
N THR A 73 -22.40 29.06 -6.81
CA THR A 73 -21.22 28.61 -7.55
C THR A 73 -21.27 29.11 -8.98
N LEU A 74 -20.14 29.57 -9.50
CA LEU A 74 -19.95 29.90 -10.91
C LEU A 74 -20.13 28.64 -11.78
N PRO A 75 -20.56 28.79 -13.06
CA PRO A 75 -20.56 27.71 -14.03
C PRO A 75 -19.19 27.05 -14.15
N TYR A 76 -19.15 25.72 -14.34
CA TYR A 76 -17.88 24.98 -14.46
C TYR A 76 -16.98 25.50 -15.59
N THR A 77 -17.57 25.99 -16.68
CA THR A 77 -16.84 26.61 -17.78
C THR A 77 -16.07 27.87 -17.36
N GLU A 78 -16.64 28.69 -16.47
CA GLU A 78 -15.97 29.89 -15.95
C GLU A 78 -14.83 29.52 -15.00
N GLN A 79 -15.01 28.47 -14.20
CA GLN A 79 -13.95 27.97 -13.31
C GLN A 79 -12.76 27.42 -14.10
N VAL A 80 -13.02 26.66 -15.17
CA VAL A 80 -11.97 26.16 -16.08
C VAL A 80 -11.30 27.34 -16.81
N GLN A 81 -12.06 28.33 -17.26
CA GLN A 81 -11.51 29.51 -17.93
C GLN A 81 -10.60 30.31 -17.00
N ALA A 82 -10.93 30.43 -15.72
CA ALA A 82 -10.06 31.07 -14.74
C ALA A 82 -8.69 30.39 -14.62
N ALA A 83 -8.66 29.05 -14.63
CA ALA A 83 -7.40 28.30 -14.66
C ALA A 83 -6.63 28.51 -15.97
N GLN A 84 -7.32 28.52 -17.12
CA GLN A 84 -6.73 28.77 -18.43
C GLN A 84 -6.15 30.19 -18.55
N GLN A 85 -6.71 31.19 -17.87
CA GLN A 85 -6.16 32.54 -17.88
C GLN A 85 -4.78 32.62 -17.19
N VAL A 86 -4.56 31.81 -16.15
CA VAL A 86 -3.26 31.73 -15.45
C VAL A 86 -2.28 30.82 -16.20
N TYR A 87 -2.79 29.76 -16.83
CA TYR A 87 -2.02 28.80 -17.62
C TYR A 87 -2.53 28.74 -19.07
N PRO A 88 -2.29 29.78 -19.89
CA PRO A 88 -2.88 29.91 -21.23
C PRO A 88 -2.46 28.78 -22.18
N ASP A 89 -1.19 28.36 -22.10
CA ASP A 89 -0.61 27.35 -22.97
C ASP A 89 -0.76 25.91 -22.42
N ALA A 90 -1.44 25.73 -21.29
CA ALA A 90 -1.62 24.41 -20.70
C ALA A 90 -2.89 23.72 -21.23
N ALA A 91 -2.80 22.41 -21.47
CA ALA A 91 -3.95 21.59 -21.83
C ALA A 91 -4.72 21.18 -20.58
N ILE A 92 -6.04 21.34 -20.56
CA ILE A 92 -6.87 20.83 -19.46
C ILE A 92 -6.93 19.30 -19.55
N SER A 93 -6.48 18.62 -18.49
CA SER A 93 -6.46 17.16 -18.40
C SER A 93 -7.63 16.60 -17.60
N LYS A 94 -8.10 17.34 -16.57
CA LYS A 94 -9.14 16.87 -15.66
C LYS A 94 -9.89 18.03 -15.02
N PHE A 95 -11.18 17.85 -14.76
CA PHE A 95 -11.95 18.74 -13.88
C PHE A 95 -12.54 17.92 -12.74
N THR A 96 -12.30 18.36 -11.50
CA THR A 96 -12.88 17.77 -10.29
C THR A 96 -13.71 18.84 -9.57
N PRO A 97 -15.04 18.71 -9.53
CA PRO A 97 -15.90 19.69 -8.87
C PRO A 97 -15.68 19.69 -7.36
N ASN A 98 -16.05 20.78 -6.71
CA ASN A 98 -15.98 20.89 -5.26
C ASN A 98 -16.93 19.89 -4.59
N VAL A 99 -16.35 18.98 -3.79
CA VAL A 99 -17.10 17.91 -3.09
C VAL A 99 -17.94 18.42 -1.91
N ALA A 100 -17.70 19.67 -1.46
CA ALA A 100 -18.43 20.34 -0.39
C ALA A 100 -18.43 21.86 -0.61
N ALA A 101 -19.32 22.58 0.07
CA ALA A 101 -19.47 24.04 -0.06
C ALA A 101 -18.22 24.82 0.39
N ASN A 102 -17.40 24.25 1.27
CA ASN A 102 -16.16 24.88 1.75
C ASN A 102 -14.91 24.36 1.02
N ARG A 103 -15.06 23.74 -0.15
CA ARG A 103 -13.96 23.19 -0.95
C ARG A 103 -13.79 23.97 -2.25
N SER A 104 -12.55 24.15 -2.67
CA SER A 104 -12.22 24.63 -4.01
C SER A 104 -12.59 23.59 -5.09
N ALA A 105 -12.74 24.04 -6.33
CA ALA A 105 -12.66 23.17 -7.49
C ALA A 105 -11.18 22.88 -7.82
N GLU A 106 -10.93 21.70 -8.39
CA GLU A 106 -9.59 21.26 -8.78
C GLU A 106 -9.55 21.01 -10.29
N ILE A 107 -8.67 21.72 -11.00
CA ILE A 107 -8.50 21.62 -12.44
C ILE A 107 -7.10 21.09 -12.73
N GLY A 108 -7.04 19.89 -13.28
CA GLY A 108 -5.81 19.30 -13.80
C GLY A 108 -5.41 19.96 -15.11
N VAL A 109 -4.17 20.43 -15.19
CA VAL A 109 -3.59 21.02 -16.39
C VAL A 109 -2.23 20.41 -16.68
N THR A 110 -1.94 20.18 -17.96
CA THR A 110 -0.61 19.77 -18.43
C THR A 110 0.03 20.96 -19.13
N THR A 111 1.10 21.47 -18.53
CA THR A 111 1.84 22.63 -19.06
C THR A 111 2.63 22.28 -20.32
N ALA A 112 3.06 23.28 -21.10
CA ALA A 112 3.91 23.07 -22.27
C ALA A 112 5.25 22.36 -21.94
N ASP A 113 5.74 22.50 -20.71
CA ASP A 113 6.92 21.78 -20.19
C ASP A 113 6.60 20.34 -19.72
N GLU A 114 5.45 19.79 -20.11
CA GLU A 114 4.94 18.45 -19.73
C GLU A 114 4.74 18.23 -18.22
N ARG A 115 4.66 19.30 -17.42
CA ARG A 115 4.32 19.17 -15.99
C ARG A 115 2.82 19.04 -15.80
N ASN A 116 2.40 18.08 -14.98
CA ASN A 116 1.02 17.91 -14.55
C ASN A 116 0.78 18.69 -13.25
N LEU A 117 -0.14 19.66 -13.30
CA LEU A 117 -0.49 20.51 -12.16
C LEU A 117 -1.98 20.37 -11.83
N VAL A 118 -2.32 20.35 -10.54
CA VAL A 118 -3.67 20.63 -10.06
C VAL A 118 -3.77 22.09 -9.69
N VAL A 119 -4.63 22.83 -10.37
CA VAL A 119 -4.95 24.23 -10.09
C VAL A 119 -6.20 24.29 -9.22
N PHE A 120 -6.11 24.96 -8.09
CA PHE A 120 -7.21 25.14 -7.15
C PHE A 120 -7.93 26.46 -7.45
N VAL A 121 -9.23 26.40 -7.70
CA VAL A 121 -10.05 27.57 -8.03
C VAL A 121 -11.20 27.70 -7.04
N ASP A 122 -11.41 28.91 -6.54
CA ASP A 122 -12.59 29.23 -5.76
C ASP A 122 -13.85 29.17 -6.65
N PRO A 123 -14.78 28.23 -6.40
CA PRO A 123 -15.95 28.06 -7.24
C PRO A 123 -16.96 29.21 -7.12
N TYR A 124 -16.82 30.11 -6.14
CA TYR A 124 -17.73 31.24 -5.92
C TYR A 124 -17.23 32.54 -6.54
N THR A 125 -15.90 32.74 -6.58
CA THR A 125 -15.28 33.98 -7.06
C THR A 125 -14.53 33.82 -8.37
N GLY A 126 -14.18 32.59 -8.76
CA GLY A 126 -13.31 32.31 -9.91
C GLY A 126 -11.84 32.61 -9.62
N GLN A 127 -11.48 32.94 -8.38
CA GLN A 127 -10.10 33.21 -8.02
C GLN A 127 -9.25 31.93 -8.04
N VAL A 128 -8.10 31.98 -8.72
CA VAL A 128 -7.09 30.91 -8.63
C VAL A 128 -6.34 31.05 -7.30
N LEU A 129 -6.44 30.02 -6.45
CA LEU A 129 -5.91 30.01 -5.09
C LEU A 129 -4.45 29.52 -5.04
N GLY A 130 -4.06 28.69 -5.99
CA GLY A 130 -2.72 28.12 -6.10
C GLY A 130 -2.69 26.92 -7.03
N SER A 131 -1.50 26.34 -7.19
CA SER A 131 -1.31 25.12 -7.96
C SER A 131 -0.32 24.17 -7.29
N GLN A 132 -0.52 22.88 -7.51
CA GLN A 132 0.31 21.82 -6.99
C GLN A 132 0.79 20.92 -8.12
N ASP A 133 2.08 20.60 -8.13
CA ASP A 133 2.66 19.62 -9.03
C ASP A 133 2.25 18.20 -8.61
N GLU A 134 1.58 17.47 -9.51
CA GLU A 134 1.07 16.11 -9.25
C GLU A 134 2.19 15.09 -9.07
N ASP A 135 3.37 15.34 -9.63
CA ASP A 135 4.49 14.41 -9.70
C ASP A 135 5.53 14.67 -8.60
N LYS A 136 5.51 15.87 -7.98
CA LYS A 136 6.50 16.28 -6.97
C LYS A 136 5.95 16.51 -5.56
N ASN A 137 4.65 16.36 -5.35
CA ASN A 137 4.09 16.48 -4.02
C ASN A 137 4.48 15.30 -3.10
N PHE A 138 4.27 15.48 -1.80
CA PHE A 138 4.62 14.49 -0.77
C PHE A 138 4.02 13.09 -1.05
N GLN A 139 2.80 13.04 -1.58
CA GLN A 139 2.14 11.78 -1.92
C GLN A 139 2.81 11.13 -3.12
N ALA A 140 3.10 11.89 -4.17
CA ALA A 140 3.83 11.39 -5.34
C ALA A 140 5.17 10.77 -4.95
N ILE A 141 5.94 11.43 -4.08
CA ILE A 141 7.20 10.90 -3.55
C ILE A 141 6.95 9.58 -2.81
N ALA A 142 5.95 9.54 -1.93
CA ALA A 142 5.57 8.31 -1.25
C ALA A 142 5.17 7.21 -2.25
N ARG A 143 4.57 7.54 -3.42
CA ARG A 143 4.20 6.55 -4.47
C ARG A 143 5.43 5.89 -5.00
N THR A 144 6.37 6.74 -5.37
CA THR A 144 7.58 6.34 -6.05
C THR A 144 8.43 5.49 -5.12
N ILE A 145 8.52 5.85 -3.84
CA ILE A 145 9.15 5.00 -2.83
C ILE A 145 8.39 3.67 -2.66
N HIS A 146 7.06 3.70 -2.57
CA HIS A 146 6.25 2.50 -2.36
C HIS A 146 6.33 1.51 -3.54
N GLY A 147 6.29 2.01 -4.77
CA GLY A 147 6.31 1.15 -5.96
C GLY A 147 7.72 0.70 -6.34
N ASN A 148 8.69 1.62 -6.32
CA ASN A 148 10.00 1.36 -6.92
C ASN A 148 11.20 1.90 -6.14
N LEU A 149 11.00 2.27 -4.87
CA LEU A 149 12.04 2.78 -3.97
C LEU A 149 12.80 4.01 -4.51
N MET A 150 12.22 4.73 -5.48
CA MET A 150 12.87 5.83 -6.22
C MET A 150 14.13 5.45 -7.02
N ILE A 151 14.31 4.16 -7.32
CA ILE A 151 15.44 3.67 -8.14
C ILE A 151 14.96 3.06 -9.47
N GLY A 152 13.70 3.32 -9.85
CA GLY A 152 13.11 2.87 -11.10
C GLY A 152 12.94 1.34 -11.16
N ILE A 153 13.08 0.77 -12.35
CA ILE A 153 12.77 -0.65 -12.62
C ILE A 153 13.47 -1.62 -11.65
N GLY A 154 14.72 -1.33 -11.25
CA GLY A 154 15.44 -2.17 -10.30
C GLY A 154 14.78 -2.24 -8.92
N GLY A 155 14.22 -1.12 -8.46
CA GLY A 155 13.51 -1.07 -7.18
C GLY A 155 12.13 -1.66 -7.24
N ASP A 156 11.48 -1.57 -8.40
CA ASP A 156 10.22 -2.27 -8.66
C ASP A 156 10.38 -3.78 -8.47
N TYR A 157 11.39 -4.39 -9.11
CA TYR A 157 11.69 -5.81 -8.92
C TYR A 157 12.08 -6.17 -7.48
N LEU A 158 12.76 -5.28 -6.74
CA LEU A 158 13.08 -5.50 -5.33
C LEU A 158 11.83 -5.50 -4.46
N VAL A 159 10.91 -4.56 -4.69
CA VAL A 159 9.61 -4.48 -3.99
C VAL A 159 8.76 -5.70 -4.32
N GLU A 160 8.69 -6.09 -5.59
CA GLU A 160 7.98 -7.30 -6.01
C GLU A 160 8.57 -8.56 -5.35
N LEU A 161 9.89 -8.72 -5.37
CA LEU A 161 10.56 -9.83 -4.72
C LEU A 161 10.27 -9.85 -3.21
N ALA A 162 10.33 -8.70 -2.55
CA ALA A 162 9.98 -8.57 -1.14
C ALA A 162 8.51 -8.95 -0.87
N ALA A 163 7.58 -8.54 -1.74
CA ALA A 163 6.17 -8.88 -1.65
C ALA A 163 5.93 -10.40 -1.80
N CYS A 164 6.55 -11.04 -2.80
CA CYS A 164 6.47 -12.49 -2.99
C CYS A 164 7.06 -13.26 -1.80
N TRP A 165 8.23 -12.84 -1.28
CA TRP A 165 8.78 -13.42 -0.06
C TRP A 165 7.91 -13.14 1.17
N GLY A 166 7.22 -12.01 1.20
CA GLY A 166 6.19 -11.70 2.19
C GLY A 166 5.12 -12.79 2.26
N LEU A 167 4.60 -13.26 1.11
CA LEU A 167 3.65 -14.37 1.07
C LEU A 167 4.24 -15.68 1.62
N VAL A 168 5.48 -16.01 1.26
CA VAL A 168 6.20 -17.18 1.80
C VAL A 168 6.38 -17.07 3.32
N LEU A 169 6.68 -15.86 3.81
CA LEU A 169 6.80 -15.57 5.23
C LEU A 169 5.45 -15.66 5.96
N LEU A 170 4.33 -15.27 5.34
CA LEU A 170 3.00 -15.45 5.91
C LEU A 170 2.66 -16.95 6.07
N ILE A 171 2.91 -17.76 5.03
CA ILE A 171 2.64 -19.20 5.06
C ILE A 171 3.51 -19.89 6.12
N SER A 172 4.83 -19.62 6.11
CA SER A 172 5.75 -20.18 7.09
C SER A 172 5.48 -19.68 8.51
N GLY A 173 5.08 -18.41 8.68
CA GLY A 173 4.69 -17.82 9.95
C GLY A 173 3.43 -18.46 10.54
N LEU A 174 2.42 -18.70 9.70
CA LEU A 174 1.20 -19.40 10.09
C LEU A 174 1.51 -20.85 10.53
N TYR A 175 2.38 -21.55 9.78
CA TYR A 175 2.87 -22.87 10.17
C TYR A 175 3.60 -22.84 11.53
N LEU A 176 4.45 -21.84 11.76
CA LEU A 176 5.20 -21.70 13.02
C LEU A 176 4.33 -21.27 14.21
N TRP A 177 3.20 -20.60 13.95
CA TRP A 177 2.23 -20.19 14.95
C TRP A 177 1.39 -21.35 15.49
N LEU A 178 1.19 -22.41 14.70
CA LEU A 178 0.37 -23.57 15.11
C LEU A 178 0.88 -24.17 16.43
N PRO A 179 -0.01 -24.36 17.42
CA PRO A 179 0.37 -24.85 18.75
C PRO A 179 0.80 -26.32 18.69
N ARG A 180 2.09 -26.61 18.96
CA ARG A 180 2.63 -27.98 18.89
C ARG A 180 2.44 -28.85 20.14
N ARG A 181 2.02 -28.26 21.27
CA ARG A 181 1.82 -29.00 22.54
C ARG A 181 0.40 -28.85 23.04
N ARG A 182 0.16 -27.90 23.96
CA ARG A 182 -1.17 -27.56 24.45
C ARG A 182 -1.52 -26.15 24.01
N PHE A 183 -2.72 -26.00 23.46
CA PHE A 183 -3.30 -24.70 23.18
C PHE A 183 -3.47 -23.93 24.50
N SER A 184 -3.01 -22.69 24.53
CA SER A 184 -3.24 -21.78 25.65
C SER A 184 -3.69 -20.44 25.08
N LEU A 185 -4.79 -19.88 25.60
CA LEU A 185 -5.29 -18.57 25.18
C LEU A 185 -4.18 -17.50 25.24
N PHE A 186 -3.44 -17.47 26.34
CA PHE A 186 -2.30 -16.57 26.52
C PHE A 186 -1.02 -17.14 25.88
N GLY A 187 -0.50 -16.41 24.91
CA GLY A 187 0.68 -16.79 24.12
C GLY A 187 0.37 -17.51 22.80
N THR A 188 -0.90 -17.82 22.52
CA THR A 188 -1.38 -18.25 21.19
C THR A 188 -2.31 -17.21 20.54
N LEU A 189 -3.31 -16.72 21.28
CA LEU A 189 -4.27 -15.72 20.78
C LEU A 189 -4.14 -14.35 21.44
N ILE A 190 -3.67 -14.30 22.69
CA ILE A 190 -3.50 -13.05 23.43
C ILE A 190 -2.02 -12.90 23.80
N PRO A 191 -1.37 -11.77 23.46
CA PRO A 191 0.05 -11.60 23.76
C PRO A 191 0.24 -11.40 25.27
N ARG A 192 1.28 -12.02 25.84
CA ARG A 192 1.61 -11.85 27.26
C ARG A 192 2.41 -10.58 27.49
N LEU A 193 1.70 -9.44 27.47
CA LEU A 193 2.28 -8.10 27.60
C LEU A 193 3.07 -7.87 28.90
N TRP A 194 2.76 -8.62 29.95
CA TRP A 194 3.38 -8.50 31.28
C TRP A 194 4.46 -9.55 31.55
N SER A 195 4.96 -10.24 30.51
CA SER A 195 6.00 -11.25 30.71
C SER A 195 7.32 -10.60 31.11
N LYS A 196 7.87 -11.01 32.27
CA LYS A 196 9.24 -10.60 32.69
C LYS A 196 10.32 -11.17 31.75
N ASN A 197 10.00 -12.17 30.94
CA ASN A 197 10.93 -12.76 29.98
C ASN A 197 10.84 -12.02 28.63
N LYS A 198 11.86 -11.20 28.34
CA LYS A 198 11.94 -10.40 27.10
C LYS A 198 11.81 -11.24 25.82
N ARG A 199 12.35 -12.47 25.80
CA ARG A 199 12.24 -13.35 24.63
C ARG A 199 10.80 -13.75 24.35
N ILE A 200 10.05 -14.08 25.41
CA ILE A 200 8.63 -14.44 25.29
C ILE A 200 7.79 -13.22 24.90
N PHE A 201 8.10 -12.06 25.47
CA PHE A 201 7.44 -10.80 25.14
C PHE A 201 7.56 -10.46 23.64
N TRP A 202 8.77 -10.40 23.08
CA TRP A 202 8.99 -10.09 21.67
C TRP A 202 8.38 -11.14 20.74
N ARG A 203 8.45 -12.42 21.13
CA ARG A 203 7.80 -13.51 20.40
C ARG A 203 6.28 -13.29 20.34
N ASP A 204 5.64 -13.00 21.46
CA ASP A 204 4.19 -12.83 21.53
C ASP A 204 3.74 -11.56 20.78
N LEU A 205 4.53 -10.48 20.84
CA LEU A 205 4.27 -9.23 20.12
C LEU A 205 4.38 -9.38 18.59
N HIS A 206 5.17 -10.33 18.10
CA HIS A 206 5.25 -10.63 16.67
C HIS A 206 4.23 -11.69 16.26
N ALA A 207 4.18 -12.81 16.98
CA ALA A 207 3.38 -13.98 16.60
C ALA A 207 1.86 -13.73 16.68
N VAL A 208 1.39 -12.99 17.69
CA VAL A 208 -0.05 -12.76 17.85
C VAL A 208 -0.59 -11.76 16.82
N PRO A 209 -0.03 -10.54 16.67
CA PRO A 209 -0.44 -9.64 15.59
C PRO A 209 -0.17 -10.23 14.21
N GLY A 210 0.92 -10.98 14.04
CA GLY A 210 1.23 -11.68 12.80
C GLY A 210 0.12 -12.65 12.39
N PHE A 211 -0.40 -13.45 13.33
CA PHE A 211 -1.54 -14.35 13.07
C PHE A 211 -2.79 -13.61 12.60
N TYR A 212 -3.22 -12.58 13.33
CA TYR A 212 -4.39 -11.78 12.92
C TYR A 212 -4.16 -11.03 11.61
N GLY A 213 -2.91 -10.62 11.36
CA GLY A 213 -2.49 -9.90 10.16
C GLY A 213 -2.37 -10.77 8.91
N VAL A 214 -2.33 -12.11 9.01
CA VAL A 214 -2.10 -12.99 7.84
C VAL A 214 -3.06 -12.69 6.71
N LEU A 215 -4.37 -12.63 7.00
CA LEU A 215 -5.38 -12.39 5.96
C LEU A 215 -5.29 -10.97 5.41
N LEU A 216 -5.12 -9.97 6.27
CA LEU A 216 -5.04 -8.58 5.85
C LEU A 216 -3.79 -8.31 5.00
N VAL A 217 -2.62 -8.69 5.49
CA VAL A 217 -1.35 -8.49 4.78
C VAL A 217 -1.31 -9.34 3.51
N GLY A 218 -1.81 -10.58 3.57
CA GLY A 218 -1.93 -11.44 2.40
C GLY A 218 -2.83 -10.82 1.33
N PHE A 219 -3.98 -10.28 1.72
CA PHE A 219 -4.87 -9.56 0.81
C PHE A 219 -4.18 -8.35 0.18
N LEU A 220 -3.52 -7.50 0.98
CA LEU A 220 -2.83 -6.31 0.48
C LEU A 220 -1.69 -6.65 -0.49
N ILE A 221 -0.92 -7.70 -0.20
CA ILE A 221 0.14 -8.15 -1.11
C ILE A 221 -0.49 -8.67 -2.42
N LEU A 222 -1.50 -9.55 -2.33
CA LEU A 222 -2.12 -10.15 -3.52
C LEU A 222 -2.79 -9.11 -4.42
N THR A 223 -3.42 -8.08 -3.85
CA THR A 223 -4.00 -6.98 -4.64
C THR A 223 -2.97 -5.96 -5.12
N GLY A 224 -1.81 -5.89 -4.46
CA GLY A 224 -0.68 -5.06 -4.87
C GLY A 224 0.17 -5.64 -6.00
N LEU A 225 0.35 -6.96 -6.06
CA LEU A 225 1.20 -7.62 -7.07
C LEU A 225 0.83 -7.29 -8.54
N PRO A 226 -0.46 -7.18 -8.95
CA PRO A 226 -0.82 -6.76 -10.30
C PRO A 226 -0.33 -5.36 -10.70
N TRP A 227 0.21 -4.57 -9.77
CA TRP A 227 0.76 -3.25 -10.02
C TRP A 227 2.29 -3.22 -10.10
N SER A 228 2.96 -4.37 -9.93
CA SER A 228 4.41 -4.48 -10.09
C SER A 228 4.79 -4.81 -11.54
N ALA A 229 6.07 -4.64 -11.90
CA ALA A 229 6.53 -4.80 -13.28
C ALA A 229 6.20 -6.18 -13.87
N PHE A 230 6.64 -7.27 -13.24
CA PHE A 230 6.49 -8.59 -13.85
C PHE A 230 5.07 -9.16 -13.67
N TRP A 231 4.49 -9.06 -12.46
CA TRP A 231 3.13 -9.52 -12.23
C TRP A 231 2.09 -8.66 -12.95
N GLY A 232 2.29 -7.34 -13.03
CA GLY A 232 1.40 -6.44 -13.76
C GLY A 232 1.41 -6.72 -15.26
N ASP A 233 2.59 -6.87 -15.87
CA ASP A 233 2.69 -7.25 -17.29
C ASP A 233 2.04 -8.61 -17.56
N THR A 234 2.26 -9.58 -16.67
CA THR A 234 1.67 -10.92 -16.80
C THR A 234 0.15 -10.88 -16.64
N PHE A 235 -0.34 -10.14 -15.64
CA PHE A 235 -1.77 -9.99 -15.37
C PHE A 235 -2.48 -9.29 -16.52
N ALA A 236 -1.90 -8.20 -17.05
CA ALA A 236 -2.43 -7.48 -18.20
C ALA A 236 -2.53 -8.37 -19.44
N GLN A 237 -1.51 -9.20 -19.70
CA GLN A 237 -1.54 -10.18 -20.80
C GLN A 237 -2.63 -11.23 -20.63
N VAL A 238 -2.83 -11.75 -19.42
CA VAL A 238 -3.89 -12.73 -19.14
C VAL A 238 -5.26 -12.07 -19.29
N TRP A 239 -5.44 -10.87 -18.74
CA TRP A 239 -6.68 -10.12 -18.83
C TRP A 239 -7.06 -9.79 -20.28
N GLY A 240 -6.08 -9.39 -21.09
CA GLY A 240 -6.28 -9.11 -22.53
C GLY A 240 -6.64 -10.34 -23.37
N ARG A 241 -6.54 -11.57 -22.84
CA ARG A 241 -6.98 -12.80 -23.53
C ARG A 241 -8.45 -13.11 -23.31
N PHE A 242 -9.16 -12.42 -22.41
CA PHE A 242 -10.60 -12.58 -22.28
C PHE A 242 -11.30 -11.99 -23.51
N PRO A 243 -12.22 -12.73 -24.17
CA PRO A 243 -12.92 -12.25 -25.35
C PRO A 243 -13.70 -10.95 -25.08
N ALA A 244 -13.58 -9.97 -25.97
CA ALA A 244 -14.35 -8.72 -25.93
C ALA A 244 -15.88 -8.96 -25.87
N GLN A 245 -16.32 -10.09 -26.41
CA GLN A 245 -17.72 -10.56 -26.43
C GLN A 245 -18.37 -10.67 -25.04
N MET A 246 -17.61 -10.76 -23.94
CA MET A 246 -18.19 -10.74 -22.58
C MET A 246 -18.72 -9.36 -22.16
N TRP A 247 -18.28 -8.29 -22.81
CA TRP A 247 -18.67 -6.91 -22.49
C TRP A 247 -19.64 -6.30 -23.51
N ASP A 248 -19.68 -6.85 -24.73
CA ASP A 248 -20.56 -6.38 -25.82
C ASP A 248 -22.06 -6.69 -25.57
N ASP A 249 -22.37 -7.67 -24.72
CA ASP A 249 -23.75 -7.99 -24.31
C ASP A 249 -24.31 -7.02 -23.25
N ALA A 250 -23.46 -6.13 -22.69
CA ALA A 250 -23.93 -5.05 -21.85
C ALA A 250 -24.62 -4.00 -22.74
N LYS A 251 -25.95 -4.07 -22.82
CA LYS A 251 -26.78 -3.06 -23.48
C LYS A 251 -26.66 -1.72 -22.76
N PHE A 252 -25.60 -0.96 -23.04
CA PHE A 252 -25.56 0.45 -22.70
C PHE A 252 -26.59 1.16 -23.56
N SER A 253 -27.64 1.68 -22.93
CA SER A 253 -28.63 2.54 -23.58
C SER A 253 -27.95 3.84 -24.01
N THR A 254 -27.40 3.87 -25.21
CA THR A 254 -26.99 5.12 -25.86
C THR A 254 -28.25 5.86 -26.30
N SER A 255 -28.56 6.97 -25.64
CA SER A 255 -29.50 7.95 -26.18
C SER A 255 -28.94 8.51 -27.50
N PRO A 256 -29.74 8.58 -28.58
CA PRO A 256 -29.28 9.11 -29.84
C PRO A 256 -29.19 10.64 -29.74
N GLY A 257 -27.97 11.21 -29.74
CA GLY A 257 -27.83 12.66 -29.75
C GLY A 257 -26.43 13.29 -29.74
N LEU A 258 -25.38 12.61 -29.28
CA LEU A 258 -24.05 13.25 -29.19
C LEU A 258 -23.08 12.74 -30.27
N ARG A 259 -22.87 13.59 -31.29
CA ARG A 259 -21.73 13.47 -32.21
C ARG A 259 -20.45 13.75 -31.40
N LYS A 260 -19.50 12.81 -31.48
CA LYS A 260 -18.16 12.95 -30.90
C LYS A 260 -17.40 14.04 -31.65
N PHE A 261 -16.88 15.01 -30.90
CA PHE A 261 -15.72 15.82 -31.30
C PHE A 261 -14.47 15.16 -30.73
#